data_AF-A0A1D6ET23-F1
#
_entry.id   AF-A0A1D6ET23-F1
#
_cell.length_a   1.000
_cell.length_b   1.000
_cell.length_c   1.000
_cell.angle_alpha   90.00
_cell.angle_beta   90.00
_cell.angle_gamma   90.00
#
_symmetry.space_group_name_H-M   'P 1'
#
loop_
_entity.id
_entity.type
_entity.pdbx_description
1 polymer ?
#
loop_
_entity_poly.entity_id
_entity_poly.type
_entity_poly.pdbx_seq_one_letter_code
_entity_poly.pdbx_strand_id
1 'polypeptide(L)'
;MIGTHFEENHVATGFANHLAIPILRAEWREDMTFEEAVKLVEKCLLVLLYRDRSSINKFQIAKITTEGSTIYPPYSLKTYWGFSHFENPAQGAVGSW
;
A
#
# COMPACT_ATOMS: atom_id res chain seq x y z
N MET A 1 -10.92 3.63 15.87
CA MET A 1 -10.93 2.67 17.00
C MET A 1 -10.54 3.41 18.26
N ILE A 2 -11.45 3.54 19.21
CA ILE A 2 -11.15 4.06 20.55
C ILE A 2 -11.46 2.92 21.52
N GLY A 3 -10.46 2.50 22.29
CA GLY A 3 -10.61 1.42 23.29
C GLY A 3 -10.94 0.04 22.70
N THR A 4 -10.74 -0.17 21.40
CA THR A 4 -11.06 -1.44 20.72
C THR A 4 -9.83 -2.34 20.69
N HIS A 5 -9.98 -3.59 21.11
CA HIS A 5 -9.00 -4.66 20.99
C HIS A 5 -9.60 -5.81 20.18
N PHE A 6 -8.87 -6.28 19.17
CA PHE A 6 -9.22 -7.46 18.41
C PHE A 6 -7.96 -8.08 17.81
N GLU A 7 -8.09 -9.33 17.37
CA GLU A 7 -7.06 -10.06 16.65
C GLU A 7 -7.52 -10.28 15.22
N GLU A 8 -6.60 -10.14 14.27
CA GLU A 8 -6.85 -10.49 12.88
C GLU A 8 -5.53 -10.79 12.16
N ASN A 9 -5.59 -11.61 11.12
CA ASN A 9 -4.43 -12.01 10.29
C ASN A 9 -3.74 -10.84 9.60
N HIS A 10 -4.48 -9.77 9.31
CA HIS A 10 -3.98 -8.55 8.70
C HIS A 10 -4.70 -7.31 9.25
N VAL A 11 -3.95 -6.24 9.51
CA VAL A 11 -4.49 -5.00 10.09
C VAL A 11 -3.94 -3.80 9.33
N ALA A 12 -4.77 -2.78 9.17
CA ALA A 12 -4.39 -1.49 8.64
C ALA A 12 -4.93 -0.38 9.55
N THR A 13 -4.36 0.82 9.47
CA THR A 13 -4.78 1.97 10.29
C THR A 13 -5.02 3.20 9.41
N GLY A 14 -5.69 4.21 9.96
CA GLY A 14 -6.00 5.43 9.22
C GLY A 14 -6.78 5.16 7.93
N PHE A 15 -6.38 5.82 6.84
CA PHE A 15 -7.04 5.70 5.55
C PHE A 15 -6.84 4.34 4.86
N ALA A 16 -5.80 3.60 5.27
CA ALA A 16 -5.53 2.24 4.80
C ALA A 16 -6.64 1.24 5.17
N ASN A 17 -7.42 1.51 6.21
CA ASN A 17 -8.60 0.69 6.52
C ASN A 17 -9.62 0.62 5.39
N HIS A 18 -9.72 1.68 4.58
CA HIS A 18 -10.68 1.76 3.49
C HIS A 18 -10.11 1.26 2.16
N LEU A 19 -8.80 1.41 1.95
CA LEU A 19 -8.17 1.14 0.65
C LEU A 19 -7.30 -0.12 0.63
N ALA A 20 -6.62 -0.45 1.72
CA ALA A 20 -5.70 -1.59 1.78
C ALA A 20 -6.37 -2.87 2.28
N ILE A 21 -7.28 -2.78 3.26
CA ILE A 21 -7.96 -3.96 3.83
C ILE A 21 -8.68 -4.81 2.77
N PRO A 22 -9.39 -4.26 1.77
CA PRO A 22 -10.00 -5.08 0.71
C PRO A 22 -8.98 -5.87 -0.11
N ILE A 23 -7.80 -5.29 -0.36
CA ILE A 23 -6.71 -5.94 -1.09
C ILE A 23 -6.11 -7.07 -0.25
N LEU A 24 -5.85 -6.80 1.03
CA LEU A 24 -5.34 -7.80 1.98
C LEU A 24 -6.29 -8.99 2.10
N ARG A 25 -7.59 -8.74 2.27
CA ARG A 25 -8.61 -9.81 2.34
C ARG A 25 -8.70 -10.67 1.09
N ALA A 26 -8.42 -10.10 -0.07
CA ALA A 26 -8.53 -10.80 -1.35
C ALA A 26 -7.28 -11.64 -1.69
N GLU A 27 -6.10 -11.20 -1.25
CA GLU A 27 -4.81 -11.74 -1.74
C GLU A 27 -3.93 -12.36 -0.66
N TRP A 28 -4.23 -12.12 0.63
CA TRP A 28 -3.49 -12.72 1.73
C TRP A 28 -3.72 -14.24 1.81
N ARG A 29 -2.65 -14.95 2.17
CA ARG A 29 -2.63 -16.40 2.43
C ARG A 29 -1.71 -16.69 3.61
N GLU A 30 -1.97 -17.78 4.32
CA GLU A 30 -1.15 -18.18 5.47
C GLU A 30 0.27 -18.63 5.05
N ASP A 31 0.42 -19.16 3.85
CA ASP A 31 1.65 -19.77 3.33
C ASP A 31 2.52 -18.83 2.49
N MET A 32 2.35 -17.51 2.63
CA MET A 32 3.10 -16.53 1.85
C MET A 32 4.59 -16.51 2.22
N THR A 33 5.47 -16.45 1.22
CA THR A 33 6.87 -16.13 1.48
C THR A 33 7.03 -14.67 1.89
N PHE A 34 8.19 -14.32 2.44
CA PHE A 34 8.49 -12.93 2.79
C PHE A 34 8.39 -12.00 1.57
N GLU A 35 8.88 -12.45 0.41
CA GLU A 35 8.85 -11.68 -0.84
C GLU A 35 7.42 -11.48 -1.35
N GLU A 36 6.55 -12.48 -1.21
CA GLU A 36 5.14 -12.35 -1.57
C GLU A 36 4.41 -11.39 -0.64
N ALA A 37 4.66 -11.48 0.67
CA ALA A 37 4.08 -10.59 1.67
C ALA A 37 4.52 -9.14 1.43
N VAL A 38 5.81 -8.92 1.12
CA VAL A 38 6.35 -7.60 0.76
C VAL A 38 5.64 -7.06 -0.49
N LYS A 39 5.49 -7.85 -1.55
CA LYS A 39 4.78 -7.43 -2.77
C LYS A 39 3.32 -7.05 -2.49
N LEU A 40 2.62 -7.80 -1.64
CA LEU A 40 1.25 -7.49 -1.25
C LEU A 40 1.17 -6.16 -0.46
N VAL A 41 2.10 -5.93 0.46
CA VAL A 41 2.19 -4.67 1.21
C VAL A 41 2.53 -3.51 0.27
N GLU A 42 3.50 -3.68 -0.64
CA GLU A 42 3.84 -2.67 -1.66
C GLU A 42 2.62 -2.30 -2.52
N LYS A 43 1.81 -3.30 -2.93
CA LYS A 43 0.57 -3.06 -3.67
C LYS A 43 -0.41 -2.20 -2.88
N CYS A 44 -0.59 -2.49 -1.58
CA CYS A 44 -1.45 -1.70 -0.69
C CYS A 44 -0.92 -0.26 -0.54
N LEU A 45 0.37 -0.10 -0.31
CA LEU A 45 1.02 1.20 -0.15
C LEU A 45 1.01 2.02 -1.45
N LEU A 46 1.07 1.37 -2.61
CA LEU A 46 0.99 2.04 -3.91
C LEU A 46 -0.40 2.65 -4.13
N VAL A 47 -1.46 1.93 -3.76
CA VAL A 47 -2.83 2.46 -3.81
C VAL A 47 -2.97 3.67 -2.88
N LEU A 48 -2.39 3.59 -1.68
CA LEU A 48 -2.38 4.71 -0.74
C LEU A 48 -1.58 5.89 -1.26
N LEU A 49 -0.42 5.67 -1.85
CA LEU A 49 0.39 6.73 -2.47
C LEU A 49 -0.38 7.49 -3.55
N TYR A 50 -1.23 6.80 -4.32
CA TYR A 50 -2.03 7.45 -5.37
C TYR A 50 -3.32 8.11 -4.87
N ARG A 51 -3.85 7.72 -3.71
CA ARG A 51 -5.20 8.13 -3.27
C ARG A 51 -5.23 8.87 -1.93
N ASP A 52 -4.20 8.76 -1.11
CA ASP A 52 -4.06 9.49 0.15
C ASP A 52 -3.09 10.65 -0.03
N ARG A 53 -3.61 11.88 0.09
CA ARG A 53 -2.82 13.13 0.02
C ARG A 53 -1.68 13.22 1.04
N SER A 54 -1.76 12.45 2.12
CA SER A 54 -0.78 12.48 3.22
C SER A 54 0.29 11.40 3.07
N SER A 55 0.17 10.52 2.07
CA SER A 55 1.11 9.45 1.84
C SER A 55 2.42 9.98 1.25
N ILE A 56 3.54 9.36 1.66
CA ILE A 56 4.87 9.62 1.12
C ILE A 56 5.36 8.32 0.48
N ASN A 57 6.04 8.42 -0.66
CA ASN A 57 6.48 7.26 -1.42
C ASN A 57 7.65 6.49 -0.79
N LYS A 58 8.11 6.85 0.41
CA LYS A 58 9.28 6.28 1.09
C LYS A 58 8.87 5.64 2.41
N PHE A 59 9.20 4.37 2.58
CA PHE A 59 8.71 3.55 3.68
C PHE A 59 9.74 2.49 4.09
N GLN A 60 9.51 1.87 5.24
CA GLN A 60 10.33 0.79 5.79
C GLN A 60 9.45 -0.43 6.01
N ILE A 61 10.07 -1.61 5.92
CA ILE A 61 9.45 -2.88 6.28
C ILE A 61 10.15 -3.43 7.51
N ALA A 62 9.37 -4.00 8.41
CA ALA A 62 9.87 -4.80 9.52
C ALA A 62 9.35 -6.24 9.37
N LYS A 63 10.24 -7.21 9.53
CA LYS A 63 9.92 -8.65 9.59
C LYS A 63 10.12 -9.13 11.01
N ILE A 64 9.13 -9.84 11.54
CA ILE A 64 9.19 -10.43 12.88
C ILE A 64 9.07 -11.95 12.72
N THR A 65 9.97 -12.69 13.35
CA THR A 65 10.02 -14.15 13.37
C THR A 65 10.35 -14.64 14.78
N THR A 66 10.36 -15.95 14.99
CA THR A 66 10.82 -16.56 16.25
C THR A 66 12.28 -16.24 16.58
N GLU A 67 13.11 -15.91 15.59
CA GLU A 67 14.52 -15.55 15.75
C GLU A 67 14.71 -14.08 16.19
N GLY A 68 13.67 -13.25 16.05
CA GLY A 68 13.68 -11.83 16.39
C GLY A 68 13.06 -10.95 15.33
N SER A 69 13.34 -9.65 15.42
CA SER A 69 12.86 -8.63 14.49
C SER A 69 13.99 -8.06 13.63
N THR A 70 13.69 -7.81 12.36
CA THR A 70 14.59 -7.17 11.40
C THR A 70 13.89 -5.98 10.76
N ILE A 71 14.51 -4.80 10.82
CA ILE A 71 14.03 -3.59 10.14
C ILE A 71 14.90 -3.36 8.92
N TYR A 72 14.28 -3.29 7.75
CA TYR A 72 14.97 -3.06 6.49
C TYR A 72 15.18 -1.55 6.26
N PRO A 73 16.23 -1.16 5.51
CA PRO A 73 16.46 0.23 5.13
C PRO A 73 15.26 0.83 4.39
N PRO A 74 15.02 2.15 4.52
CA PRO A 74 13.93 2.79 3.81
C PRO A 74 14.16 2.77 2.31
N TYR A 75 13.10 2.51 1.56
CA TYR A 75 13.12 2.53 0.11
C TYR A 75 11.87 3.21 -0.45
N SER A 76 11.92 3.52 -1.75
CA SER A 76 10.84 4.23 -2.44
C SER A 76 10.04 3.30 -3.34
N LEU A 77 8.71 3.46 -3.33
CA LEU A 77 7.84 2.75 -4.28
C LEU A 77 8.11 3.22 -5.69
N LYS A 78 8.17 2.26 -6.62
CA LYS A 78 8.11 2.56 -8.05
C LYS A 78 6.68 2.93 -8.41
N THR A 79 6.51 4.08 -9.07
CA THR A 79 5.23 4.55 -9.59
C THR A 79 5.26 4.53 -11.12
N TYR A 80 4.10 4.33 -11.72
CA TYR A 80 3.91 4.39 -13.16
C TYR A 80 2.78 5.36 -13.53
N TRP A 81 3.06 6.25 -14.48
CA TRP A 81 2.13 7.30 -14.95
C TRP A 81 1.96 7.28 -16.48
N GLY A 82 2.52 6.30 -17.18
CA GLY A 82 2.50 6.22 -18.65
C GLY A 82 1.20 5.72 -19.25
N PHE A 83 0.05 5.93 -18.59
CA PHE A 83 -1.23 5.58 -19.19
C PHE A 83 -1.62 6.63 -20.23
N SER A 84 -2.25 6.22 -21.33
CA SER A 84 -2.61 7.09 -22.46
C SER A 84 -3.36 8.36 -22.05
N HIS A 85 -4.23 8.28 -21.04
CA HIS A 85 -4.99 9.43 -20.54
C HIS A 85 -4.14 10.47 -19.79
N PHE A 86 -2.93 10.11 -19.35
CA PHE A 86 -1.96 11.04 -18.76
C PHE A 86 -1.03 11.69 -19.79
N GLU A 87 -0.95 11.18 -21.03
CA GLU A 87 -0.09 11.75 -22.07
C GLU A 87 -0.64 13.10 -22.58
N ASN A 88 -1.96 13.18 -22.78
CA ASN A 88 -2.65 14.42 -23.15
C ASN A 88 -3.96 14.58 -22.34
N PRO A 89 -3.87 14.95 -21.05
CA PRO A 89 -5.02 14.98 -20.15
C PRO A 89 -6.09 16.00 -20.56
N ALA A 90 -5.72 17.00 -21.37
CA ALA A 90 -6.63 18.04 -21.85
C ALA A 90 -7.45 17.63 -23.09
N GLN A 91 -7.10 16.52 -23.77
CA GLN A 91 -7.72 16.14 -25.05
C GLN A 91 -9.25 15.99 -24.97
N GLY A 92 -9.79 15.55 -23.82
CA GLY A 92 -11.23 15.39 -23.58
C GLY A 92 -11.87 16.50 -22.76
N ALA A 93 -11.09 17.48 -22.27
CA ALA A 93 -11.55 18.51 -21.35
C ALA A 93 -11.75 19.85 -22.07
N VAL A 94 -12.85 19.98 -22.82
CA VAL A 94 -13.19 21.25 -23.50
C VAL A 94 -13.35 22.36 -22.44
N GLY A 95 -12.47 23.36 -22.48
CA GLY A 95 -12.47 24.48 -21.54
C GLY A 95 -11.54 24.34 -20.33
N SER A 96 -10.66 23.32 -20.29
CA SER A 96 -9.52 23.34 -19.36
C SER A 96 -8.48 24.37 -19.83
N TRP A 97 -8.12 25.31 -18.95
CA TRP A 97 -7.03 26.26 -19.16
C TRP A 97 -5.66 25.63 -18.93
#